data_AF-A0A352PYH9-F1
#
_entry.id   AF-A0A352PYH9-F1
#
_cell.length_a   1.000
_cell.length_b   1.000
_cell.length_c   1.000
_cell.angle_alpha   90.00
_cell.angle_beta   90.00
_cell.angle_gamma   90.00
#
_symmetry.space_group_name_H-M   'P 1'
#
loop_
_entity.id
_entity.type
_entity.pdbx_description
1 polymer ?
#
loop_
_entity_poly.entity_id
_entity_poly.type
_entity_poly.pdbx_seq_one_letter_code
_entity_poly.pdbx_strand_id
1 'polypeptide(L)' 'LGKVPPQQLEAEQSVLGGILLDSGGLPAALEVLKGDEFYRDTHRVIFQAIQELFE' A
#
# COMPACT_ATOMS: atom_id res chain seq x y z
N LEU A 1 -26.70 -0.49 11.53
CA LEU A 1 -25.39 -1.08 11.20
C LEU A 1 -24.97 -0.56 9.83
N GLY A 2 -23.94 0.27 9.78
CA GLY A 2 -23.40 0.80 8.52
C GLY A 2 -22.65 -0.29 7.75
N LYS A 3 -22.77 -0.30 6.43
CA LYS A 3 -22.02 -1.22 5.57
C LYS A 3 -20.52 -0.90 5.68
N VAL A 4 -19.71 -1.95 5.69
CA VAL A 4 -18.26 -1.82 5.54
C VAL A 4 -17.99 -1.17 4.17
N PRO A 5 -17.13 -0.14 4.10
CA PRO A 5 -16.72 0.43 2.83
C PRO A 5 -16.12 -0.63 1.89
N PRO A 6 -16.23 -0.47 0.57
CA PRO A 6 -15.55 -1.36 -0.37
C PRO A 6 -14.04 -1.37 -0.11
N GLN A 7 -13.46 -2.56 0.01
CA GLN A 7 -12.05 -2.76 0.35
C GLN A 7 -11.57 -4.12 -0.17
N GLN A 8 -10.26 -4.28 -0.37
CA GLN A 8 -9.65 -5.59 -0.68
C GLN A 8 -8.32 -5.74 0.06
N LEU A 9 -8.37 -6.35 1.24
CA LEU A 9 -7.22 -6.42 2.14
C LEU A 9 -6.11 -7.33 1.60
N GLU A 10 -6.45 -8.37 0.85
CA GLU A 10 -5.46 -9.26 0.24
C GLU A 10 -4.63 -8.55 -0.85
N ALA A 11 -5.23 -7.66 -1.65
CA ALA A 11 -4.50 -6.83 -2.62
C ALA A 11 -3.53 -5.89 -1.92
N GLU A 12 -3.97 -5.23 -0.85
CA GLU A 12 -3.10 -4.35 -0.07
C GLU A 12 -1.87 -5.12 0.44
N GLN A 13 -2.07 -6.32 1.00
CA GLN A 13 -0.98 -7.17 1.46
C GLN A 13 -0.08 -7.63 0.30
N SER A 14 -0.66 -7.96 -0.86
CA SER A 14 0.08 -8.39 -2.04
C SER A 14 0.97 -7.28 -2.61
N VAL A 15 0.47 -6.04 -2.64
CA VAL A 15 1.24 -4.87 -3.08
C VAL A 15 2.40 -4.61 -2.13
N LEU A 16 2.14 -4.53 -0.83
CA LEU A 16 3.20 -4.31 0.17
C LEU A 16 4.23 -5.43 0.15
N GLY A 17 3.78 -6.69 0.12
CA GLY A 17 4.66 -7.85 0.03
C GLY A 17 5.50 -7.86 -1.24
N GLY A 18 4.91 -7.51 -2.39
CA GLY A 18 5.61 -7.39 -3.66
C GLY A 18 6.74 -6.37 -3.61
N ILE A 19 6.47 -5.17 -3.09
CA ILE A 19 7.48 -4.10 -2.97
C ILE A 19 8.58 -4.47 -1.96
N LEU A 20 8.22 -5.15 -0.86
CA LEU A 20 9.19 -5.62 0.13
C LEU A 20 10.11 -6.72 -0.41
N LEU A 21 9.62 -7.55 -1.35
CA LEU A 21 10.41 -8.57 -2.02
C LEU A 21 11.29 -7.98 -3.13
N ASP A 22 10.75 -7.02 -3.90
CA ASP A 22 11.44 -6.33 -4.99
C ASP A 22 11.01 -4.85 -5.03
N SER A 23 11.94 -3.96 -4.65
CA SER A 23 11.70 -2.52 -4.64
C SER A 23 11.57 -1.92 -6.05
N GLY A 24 11.93 -2.66 -7.10
CA GLY A 24 11.74 -2.24 -8.49
C GLY A 24 10.27 -2.02 -8.87
N GLY A 25 9.33 -2.60 -8.12
CA GLY A 25 7.89 -2.38 -8.31
C GLY A 25 7.35 -1.07 -7.70
N LEU A 26 8.11 -0.40 -6.83
CA LEU A 26 7.65 0.79 -6.13
C LEU A 26 7.32 1.97 -7.06
N PRO A 27 8.13 2.32 -8.09
CA PRO A 27 7.79 3.40 -9.02
C PRO A 27 6.44 3.19 -9.71
N ALA A 28 6.16 1.96 -10.17
CA ALA A 28 4.89 1.62 -10.80
C ALA A 28 3.72 1.69 -9.79
N ALA A 29 3.95 1.30 -8.54
CA ALA A 29 2.95 1.45 -7.48
C ALA A 29 2.64 2.93 -7.21
N LEU A 30 3.64 3.82 -7.23
CA LEU A 30 3.50 5.25 -6.98
C LEU A 30 2.77 6.02 -8.08
N GLU A 31 2.77 5.50 -9.31
CA GLU A 31 1.95 6.06 -10.40
C GLU A 31 0.45 5.88 -10.16
N VAL A 32 0.08 4.88 -9.35
CA VAL A 32 -1.32 4.49 -9.12
C VAL A 32 -1.78 4.81 -7.70
N LEU A 33 -0.90 4.65 -6.70
CA LEU A 33 -1.22 4.72 -5.28
C LEU A 33 -0.55 5.92 -4.61
N LYS A 34 -1.33 6.68 -3.83
CA LYS A 34 -0.85 7.84 -3.06
C LYS A 34 -0.47 7.53 -1.61
N GLY A 35 -0.74 6.31 -1.14
CA GLY A 35 -0.39 5.83 0.19
C GLY A 35 -1.45 6.02 1.27
N ASP A 36 -2.32 7.04 1.15
CA ASP A 36 -3.49 7.24 2.01
C ASP A 36 -4.73 6.41 1.57
N GLU A 37 -4.64 5.79 0.39
CA GLU A 37 -5.72 5.00 -0.24
C GLU A 37 -5.86 3.58 0.32
N PHE A 38 -4.88 3.08 1.07
CA PHE A 38 -5.02 1.80 1.78
C PHE A 38 -6.18 1.89 2.78
N TYR A 39 -7.01 0.87 2.86
CA TYR A 39 -8.11 0.85 3.82
C TYR A 39 -7.61 0.69 5.25
N ARG A 40 -6.58 -0.15 5.46
CA ARG A 40 -5.98 -0.34 6.79
C ARG A 40 -4.95 0.73 7.08
N ASP A 41 -5.11 1.42 8.21
CA ASP A 41 -4.13 2.40 8.67
C ASP A 41 -2.73 1.82 8.83
N THR A 42 -2.61 0.57 9.30
CA THR A 42 -1.31 -0.12 9.39
C THR A 42 -0.64 -0.27 8.03
N HIS A 43 -1.41 -0.54 6.97
CA HIS A 43 -0.86 -0.66 5.62
C HIS A 43 -0.42 0.71 5.06
N ARG A 44 -1.16 1.79 5.38
CA ARG A 44 -0.76 3.18 5.06
C ARG A 44 0.61 3.50 5.65
N VAL A 45 0.79 3.22 6.94
CA VAL A 45 2.05 3.48 7.66
C VAL A 45 3.22 2.69 7.03
N ILE A 46 2.99 1.43 6.66
CA ILE A 46 4.03 0.61 6.01
C ILE A 46 4.40 1.20 4.65
N PHE A 47 3.41 1.55 3.81
CA PHE A 47 3.67 2.12 2.49
C PHE A 47 4.42 3.46 2.59
N GLN A 48 4.03 4.33 3.52
CA GLN A 48 4.72 5.60 3.76
C GLN A 48 6.17 5.38 4.20
N ALA A 49 6.44 4.45 5.10
CA ALA A 49 7.82 4.13 5.51
C ALA A 49 8.66 3.58 4.33
N ILE A 50 8.05 2.78 3.44
CA ILE A 50 8.70 2.31 2.22
C ILE A 50 9.02 3.48 1.27
N GLN A 51 8.09 4.42 1.11
CA GLN A 51 8.30 5.63 0.31
C GLN A 51 9.45 6.48 0.87
N GLU A 52 9.43 6.75 2.18
CA GLU A 52 10.47 7.53 2.87
C GLU A 52 11.86 6.90 2.76
N LEU A 53 11.96 5.56 2.72
CA LEU A 53 13.23 4.86 2.57
C LEU A 53 13.78 4.90 1.13
N PHE A 54 12.90 5.12 0.15
CA PHE A 54 13.27 5.16 -1.27
C PHE A 54 13.73 6.55 -1.74
N GLU A 55 13.29 7.61 -1.05
CA GLU A 55 13.82 8.97 -1.20
C GLU A 55 15.28 9.10 -0.71
#